data_AF-A0A177ATU3-F1
#
_entry.id   AF-A0A177ATU3-F1
#
_cell.length_a   1.000
_cell.length_b   1.000
_cell.length_c   1.000
_cell.angle_alpha   90.00
_cell.angle_beta   90.00
_cell.angle_gamma   90.00
#
_symmetry.space_group_name_H-M   'P 1'
#
loop_
_entity.id
_entity.type
_entity.pdbx_description
1 polymer ?
#
loop_
_entity_poly.entity_id
_entity_poly.type
_entity_poly.pdbx_seq_one_letter_code
_entity_poly.pdbx_strand_id
1 'polypeptide(L)'
;MYNQIKYILIVNVKAQDDSDSFIIKKDGVDVSYYWISFLNGQQRVLLFTQSDRLAFYTKQVVELEQNDWQYTIGLKNIGLSIVDEIVKQEIAFISITGPGAIWSHEQNNKYVDFDVGMSRIIELNFLKSLQIEPKIFKCGKYTINFLKTGPIILYPKPQNLKRTMKYGLWLDYSTSEFKTYIHTKLNKL
;
A
#
# COMPACT_ATOMS: atom_id res chain seq x y z
N MET A 1 -43.24 14.88 11.32
CA MET A 1 -43.62 13.64 10.62
C MET A 1 -42.38 12.75 10.59
N TYR A 2 -42.17 12.00 11.68
CA TYR A 2 -40.96 11.22 11.96
C TYR A 2 -41.35 9.75 12.09
N ASN A 3 -40.37 8.87 11.83
CA ASN A 3 -40.38 7.40 11.85
C ASN A 3 -40.73 6.69 10.54
N GLN A 4 -39.68 6.28 9.81
CA GLN A 4 -39.67 4.99 9.11
C GLN A 4 -38.28 4.33 9.16
N ILE A 5 -37.78 4.05 10.38
CA ILE A 5 -36.92 2.88 10.58
C ILE A 5 -37.89 1.80 11.05
N LYS A 6 -38.21 0.81 10.18
CA LYS A 6 -39.20 -0.21 10.53
C LYS A 6 -38.61 -1.30 11.41
N TYR A 7 -37.38 -1.74 11.20
CA TYR A 7 -36.71 -2.73 12.06
C TYR A 7 -35.18 -2.59 11.96
N ILE A 8 -34.48 -2.58 13.10
CA ILE A 8 -33.03 -2.85 13.17
C ILE A 8 -32.92 -4.29 13.67
N LEU A 9 -32.43 -5.19 12.82
CA LEU A 9 -32.23 -6.58 13.18
C LEU A 9 -30.74 -6.79 13.42
N ILE A 10 -30.37 -6.88 14.71
CA ILE A 10 -29.02 -7.26 15.11
C ILE A 10 -28.93 -8.77 14.96
N VAL A 11 -28.43 -9.21 13.80
CA VAL A 11 -28.18 -10.63 13.53
C VAL A 11 -26.68 -10.83 13.61
N ASN A 12 -26.25 -11.85 14.36
CA ASN A 12 -24.86 -12.27 14.44
C ASN A 12 -24.48 -13.01 13.13
N VAL A 13 -24.38 -12.26 12.03
CA VAL A 13 -24.06 -12.79 10.69
C VAL A 13 -22.58 -12.56 10.44
N LYS A 14 -21.87 -13.61 10.01
CA LYS A 14 -20.52 -13.52 9.42
C LYS A 14 -20.54 -12.89 8.02
N ALA A 15 -21.38 -11.88 7.78
CA ALA A 15 -21.46 -11.21 6.48
C ALA A 15 -20.34 -10.17 6.36
N GLN A 16 -19.80 -10.01 5.15
CA GLN A 16 -18.91 -8.90 4.78
C GLN A 16 -19.72 -7.60 4.64
N ASP A 17 -19.05 -6.45 4.50
CA ASP A 17 -19.73 -5.20 4.13
C ASP A 17 -20.32 -5.39 2.73
N ASP A 18 -21.65 -5.31 2.62
CA ASP A 18 -22.39 -5.60 1.39
C ASP A 18 -23.78 -4.96 1.44
N SER A 19 -24.41 -4.81 0.27
CA SER A 19 -25.71 -4.19 0.12
C SER A 19 -26.42 -4.69 -1.13
N ASP A 20 -27.72 -4.96 -1.04
CA ASP A 20 -28.54 -5.28 -2.21
C ASP A 20 -30.00 -4.85 -2.01
N SER A 21 -30.82 -5.03 -3.05
CA SER A 21 -32.25 -4.73 -3.05
C SER A 21 -33.08 -5.92 -3.51
N PHE A 22 -34.29 -6.04 -2.99
CA PHE A 22 -35.25 -7.06 -3.41
C PHE A 22 -36.66 -6.49 -3.44
N ILE A 23 -37.53 -7.08 -4.26
CA ILE A 23 -38.91 -6.64 -4.44
C ILE A 23 -39.84 -7.68 -3.82
N ILE A 24 -40.77 -7.22 -2.97
CA ILE A 24 -41.85 -8.05 -2.44
C ILE A 24 -43.17 -7.57 -3.02
N LYS A 25 -43.95 -8.49 -3.59
CA LYS A 25 -45.34 -8.25 -3.98
C LYS A 25 -46.22 -8.19 -2.75
N LYS A 26 -46.86 -7.04 -2.51
CA LYS A 26 -47.85 -6.85 -1.46
C LYS A 26 -49.12 -6.26 -2.06
N ASP A 27 -50.23 -6.95 -1.88
CA ASP A 27 -51.55 -6.52 -2.38
C ASP A 27 -51.57 -6.20 -3.89
N GLY A 28 -50.82 -6.98 -4.68
CA GLY A 28 -50.69 -6.81 -6.13
C GLY A 28 -49.71 -5.71 -6.57
N VAL A 29 -49.07 -5.01 -5.63
CA VAL A 29 -48.10 -3.95 -5.90
C VAL A 29 -46.69 -4.43 -5.57
N ASP A 30 -45.74 -4.17 -6.47
CA ASP A 30 -44.32 -4.40 -6.25
C ASP A 30 -43.76 -3.34 -5.29
N VAL A 31 -43.21 -3.78 -4.15
CA VAL A 31 -42.60 -2.90 -3.15
C VAL A 31 -41.13 -3.24 -3.01
N SER A 32 -40.26 -2.27 -3.29
CA SER A 32 -38.81 -2.41 -3.12
C SER A 32 -38.37 -2.30 -1.67
N TYR A 33 -37.43 -3.16 -1.29
CA TYR A 33 -36.72 -3.14 -0.03
C TYR A 33 -35.22 -3.19 -0.30
N TYR A 34 -34.46 -2.55 0.58
CA TYR A 34 -33.01 -2.48 0.54
C TYR A 34 -32.47 -3.08 1.84
N TRP A 35 -31.35 -3.79 1.74
CA TRP A 35 -30.60 -4.20 2.91
C TRP A 35 -29.13 -3.77 2.81
N ILE A 36 -28.54 -3.42 3.95
CA ILE A 36 -27.14 -3.00 4.04
C ILE A 36 -26.52 -3.61 5.29
N SER A 37 -25.40 -4.30 5.10
CA SER A 37 -24.56 -4.87 6.15
C SER A 37 -23.36 -3.94 6.37
N PHE A 38 -23.18 -3.43 7.57
CA PHE A 38 -22.06 -2.55 7.94
C PHE A 38 -21.67 -2.72 9.41
N LEU A 39 -20.50 -2.20 9.80
CA LEU A 39 -20.09 -2.11 11.19
C LEU A 39 -20.59 -0.80 11.81
N ASN A 40 -21.10 -0.87 13.03
CA ASN A 40 -21.29 0.30 13.89
C ASN A 40 -20.66 -0.04 15.24
N GLY A 41 -19.46 0.46 15.52
CA GLY A 41 -18.64 -0.11 16.60
C GLY A 41 -18.03 -1.46 16.20
N GLN A 42 -17.93 -2.35 17.18
CA GLN A 42 -17.55 -3.77 16.96
C GLN A 42 -18.75 -4.66 16.57
N GLN A 43 -19.95 -4.08 16.48
CA GLN A 43 -21.18 -4.82 16.22
C GLN A 43 -21.57 -4.75 14.75
N ARG A 44 -21.84 -5.92 14.16
CA ARG A 44 -22.40 -6.02 12.82
C ARG A 44 -23.87 -5.61 12.85
N VAL A 45 -24.22 -4.62 12.04
CA VAL A 45 -25.59 -4.10 11.89
C VAL A 45 -26.10 -4.40 10.49
N LEU A 46 -27.32 -4.91 10.41
CA LEU A 46 -28.05 -5.13 9.17
C LEU A 46 -29.26 -4.18 9.13
N LEU A 47 -29.19 -3.17 8.25
CA LEU A 47 -30.28 -2.21 8.04
C LEU A 47 -31.20 -2.72 6.95
N PHE A 48 -32.50 -2.85 7.24
CA PHE A 48 -33.55 -3.05 6.23
C PHE A 48 -34.39 -1.79 6.11
N THR A 49 -34.53 -1.26 4.89
CA THR A 49 -35.29 -0.04 4.64
C THR A 49 -36.06 -0.10 3.34
N GLN A 50 -37.19 0.60 3.28
CA GLN A 50 -37.96 0.83 2.05
C GLN A 50 -37.54 2.14 1.36
N SER A 51 -36.73 2.96 2.04
CA SER A 51 -36.25 4.23 1.51
C SER A 51 -34.92 4.03 0.77
N ASP A 52 -34.96 4.27 -0.54
CA ASP A 52 -33.81 4.35 -1.43
C ASP A 52 -32.77 5.36 -0.94
N ARG A 53 -33.21 6.53 -0.48
CA ARG A 53 -32.35 7.60 0.02
C ARG A 53 -31.58 7.16 1.27
N LEU A 54 -32.26 6.56 2.25
CA LEU A 54 -31.59 6.06 3.45
C LEU A 54 -30.57 4.99 3.09
N ALA A 55 -30.92 4.06 2.19
CA ALA A 55 -30.00 3.04 1.75
C ALA A 55 -28.74 3.64 1.08
N PHE A 56 -28.96 4.59 0.16
CA PHE A 56 -27.87 5.28 -0.53
C PHE A 56 -26.97 6.08 0.41
N TYR A 57 -27.54 6.83 1.36
CA TYR A 57 -26.75 7.60 2.34
C TYR A 57 -25.96 6.68 3.27
N THR A 58 -26.56 5.62 3.81
CA THR A 58 -25.85 4.68 4.68
C THR A 58 -24.71 4.01 3.94
N LYS A 59 -24.92 3.60 2.68
CA LYS A 59 -23.85 3.03 1.85
C LYS A 59 -22.69 4.00 1.64
N GLN A 60 -22.99 5.25 1.28
CA GLN A 60 -21.94 6.26 1.11
C GLN A 60 -21.15 6.52 2.39
N VAL A 61 -21.82 6.60 3.55
CA VAL A 61 -21.14 6.80 4.83
C VAL A 61 -20.20 5.64 5.14
N VAL A 62 -20.63 4.41 4.89
CA VAL A 62 -19.81 3.19 5.09
C VAL A 62 -18.63 3.14 4.12
N GLU A 63 -18.83 3.47 2.84
CA GLU A 63 -17.75 3.54 1.85
C GLU A 63 -16.77 4.70 2.13
N LEU A 64 -17.24 5.76 2.78
CA LEU A 64 -16.45 6.93 3.16
C LEU A 64 -15.82 6.83 4.56
N GLU A 65 -15.99 5.72 5.28
CA GLU A 65 -15.22 5.46 6.51
C GLU A 65 -13.73 5.45 6.16
N GLN A 66 -13.08 6.59 6.38
CA GLN A 66 -11.65 6.74 6.25
C GLN A 66 -10.99 6.07 7.46
N ASN A 67 -9.90 5.35 7.21
CA ASN A 67 -9.07 4.87 8.31
C ASN A 67 -8.51 6.08 9.06
N ASP A 68 -8.77 6.16 10.37
CA ASP A 68 -8.29 7.26 11.21
C ASP A 68 -6.78 7.41 11.14
N TRP A 69 -6.07 6.28 11.02
CA TRP A 69 -4.61 6.26 10.86
C TRP A 69 -4.16 5.18 9.89
N GLN A 70 -3.22 5.55 9.00
CA GLN A 70 -2.51 4.61 8.14
C GLN A 70 -1.01 4.88 8.22
N TYR A 71 -0.23 3.83 8.47
CA TYR A 71 1.23 3.87 8.55
C TYR A 71 1.81 2.85 7.57
N THR A 72 2.70 3.31 6.71
CA THR A 72 3.48 2.45 5.81
C THR A 72 4.94 2.43 6.25
N ILE A 73 5.46 1.25 6.55
CA ILE A 73 6.85 1.02 6.97
C ILE A 73 7.55 0.18 5.91
N GLY A 74 8.66 0.71 5.37
CA GLY A 74 9.52 0.01 4.41
C GLY A 74 10.91 -0.24 5.00
N LEU A 75 11.21 -1.48 5.33
CA LEU A 75 12.52 -1.87 5.86
C LEU A 75 13.41 -2.39 4.73
N LYS A 76 14.50 -1.66 4.47
CA LYS A 76 15.50 -2.05 3.48
C LYS A 76 16.29 -3.27 3.98
N ASN A 77 16.87 -3.17 5.17
CA ASN A 77 17.65 -4.24 5.79
C ASN A 77 17.17 -4.41 7.23
N ILE A 78 16.84 -5.64 7.62
CA ILE A 78 16.61 -6.02 9.03
C ILE A 78 17.32 -7.34 9.30
N GLY A 79 17.93 -7.47 10.47
CA GLY A 79 18.65 -8.67 10.88
C GLY A 79 18.38 -9.01 12.34
N LEU A 80 18.43 -10.30 12.65
CA LEU A 80 18.34 -10.84 14.01
C LEU A 80 19.59 -11.68 14.25
N SER A 81 20.22 -11.45 15.41
CA SER A 81 21.43 -12.14 15.86
C SER A 81 21.12 -12.92 17.13
N ILE A 82 21.53 -14.17 17.17
CA ILE A 82 21.54 -15.00 18.37
C ILE A 82 22.97 -14.95 18.91
N VAL A 83 23.13 -14.49 20.15
CA VAL A 83 24.44 -14.29 20.78
C VAL A 83 24.56 -15.18 22.01
N ASP A 84 25.70 -15.84 22.15
CA ASP A 84 26.07 -16.54 23.38
C ASP A 84 26.34 -15.51 24.48
N GLU A 85 25.61 -15.59 25.58
CA GLU A 85 25.77 -14.64 26.68
C GLU A 85 27.11 -14.78 27.40
N ILE A 86 27.69 -15.99 27.46
CA ILE A 86 28.91 -16.28 28.20
C ILE A 86 30.13 -15.89 27.37
N VAL A 87 30.19 -16.35 26.13
CA VAL A 87 31.35 -16.13 25.24
C VAL A 87 31.26 -14.76 24.53
N LYS A 88 30.10 -14.09 24.60
CA LYS A 88 29.79 -12.83 23.90
C LYS A 88 30.02 -12.93 22.38
N GLN A 89 29.76 -14.11 21.81
CA GLN A 89 29.94 -14.40 20.38
C GLN A 89 28.60 -14.64 19.69
N GLU A 90 28.48 -14.20 18.45
CA GLU A 90 27.32 -14.49 17.61
C GLU A 90 27.31 -15.96 17.20
N ILE A 91 26.22 -16.65 17.52
CA ILE A 91 25.98 -18.06 17.19
C ILE A 91 25.30 -18.18 15.83
N ALA A 92 24.36 -17.27 15.52
CA ALA A 92 23.63 -17.28 14.27
C ALA A 92 23.10 -15.89 13.90
N PHE A 93 23.03 -15.62 12.60
CA PHE A 93 22.46 -14.39 12.06
C PHE A 93 21.49 -14.71 10.92
N ILE A 94 20.30 -14.11 10.97
CA ILE A 94 19.32 -14.14 9.88
C ILE A 94 18.98 -12.71 9.50
N SER A 95 18.89 -12.43 8.19
CA SER A 95 18.50 -11.10 7.71
C SER A 95 17.59 -11.12 6.50
N ILE A 96 16.77 -10.08 6.40
CA ILE A 96 16.00 -9.73 5.22
C ILE A 96 16.65 -8.47 4.65
N THR A 97 17.21 -8.60 3.46
CA THR A 97 17.92 -7.52 2.76
C THR A 97 17.25 -7.26 1.42
N GLY A 98 16.43 -6.22 1.34
CA GLY A 98 15.84 -5.80 0.08
C GLY A 98 16.92 -5.38 -0.94
N PRO A 99 16.63 -5.47 -2.25
CA PRO A 99 17.57 -5.08 -3.30
C PRO A 99 17.94 -3.59 -3.26
N GLY A 100 17.17 -2.77 -2.53
CA GLY A 100 17.50 -1.37 -2.26
C GLY A 100 17.08 -0.45 -3.39
N ALA A 101 17.92 0.54 -3.71
CA ALA A 101 17.64 1.48 -4.77
C ALA A 101 17.79 0.78 -6.12
N ILE A 102 16.68 0.64 -6.84
CA ILE A 102 16.64 0.22 -8.23
C ILE A 102 16.57 1.47 -9.09
N TRP A 103 17.46 1.50 -10.07
CA TRP A 103 17.48 2.55 -11.08
C TRP A 103 16.84 2.03 -12.34
N SER A 104 16.06 2.87 -13.01
CA SER A 104 15.39 2.55 -14.27
C SER A 104 15.69 3.66 -15.28
N HIS A 105 15.73 3.31 -16.56
CA HIS A 105 15.91 4.27 -17.63
C HIS A 105 14.69 4.30 -18.54
N GLU A 106 14.44 5.45 -19.15
CA GLU A 106 13.33 5.63 -20.08
C GLU A 106 13.65 4.99 -21.45
N GLN A 107 12.80 4.05 -21.86
CA GLN A 107 12.83 3.40 -23.16
C GLN A 107 11.41 3.33 -23.72
N ASN A 108 11.17 3.96 -24.87
CA ASN A 108 9.87 3.98 -25.56
C ASN A 108 8.70 4.37 -24.63
N ASN A 109 8.85 5.48 -23.89
CA ASN A 109 7.88 5.99 -22.91
C ASN A 109 7.57 5.05 -21.73
N LYS A 110 8.41 4.05 -21.49
CA LYS A 110 8.32 3.16 -20.32
C LYS A 110 9.64 3.17 -19.56
N TYR A 111 9.58 2.99 -18.24
CA TYR A 111 10.78 2.82 -17.43
C TYR A 111 11.15 1.34 -17.35
N VAL A 112 12.38 1.02 -17.75
CA VAL A 112 12.95 -0.32 -17.68
C VAL A 112 14.04 -0.34 -16.61
N ASP A 113 13.89 -1.22 -15.63
CA ASP A 113 14.84 -1.39 -14.53
C ASP A 113 16.21 -1.85 -15.06
N PHE A 114 17.29 -1.27 -14.53
CA PHE A 114 18.62 -1.86 -14.63
C PHE A 114 18.69 -3.13 -13.78
N ASP A 115 19.63 -4.01 -14.11
CA ASP A 115 19.97 -5.10 -13.21
C ASP A 115 20.46 -4.56 -11.84
N VAL A 116 20.47 -5.45 -10.83
CA VAL A 116 20.82 -5.09 -9.45
C VAL A 116 22.25 -4.57 -9.34
N GLY A 117 23.19 -5.13 -10.10
CA GLY A 117 24.60 -4.73 -10.08
C GLY A 117 24.80 -3.32 -10.63
N MET A 118 24.21 -3.03 -11.78
CA MET A 118 24.22 -1.71 -12.40
C MET A 118 23.48 -0.68 -11.54
N SER A 119 22.31 -1.02 -11.00
CA SER A 119 21.60 -0.16 -10.06
C SER A 119 22.45 0.20 -8.84
N ARG A 120 23.22 -0.76 -8.31
CA ARG A 120 24.14 -0.53 -7.18
C ARG A 120 25.29 0.42 -7.57
N ILE A 121 25.88 0.26 -8.76
CA ILE A 121 26.94 1.16 -9.25
C ILE A 121 26.40 2.59 -9.41
N ILE A 122 25.21 2.73 -10.00
CA ILE A 122 24.57 4.04 -10.19
C ILE A 122 24.27 4.68 -8.83
N GLU A 123 23.68 3.93 -7.88
CA GLU A 123 23.38 4.44 -6.54
C GLU A 123 24.64 4.89 -5.79
N LEU A 124 25.74 4.14 -5.87
CA LEU A 124 26.99 4.53 -5.23
C LEU A 124 27.54 5.85 -5.77
N ASN A 125 27.50 6.04 -7.09
CA ASN A 125 27.95 7.30 -7.70
C ASN A 125 26.97 8.44 -7.44
N PHE A 126 25.66 8.16 -7.42
CA PHE A 126 24.64 9.13 -7.01
C PHE A 126 24.91 9.66 -5.60
N LEU A 127 25.12 8.77 -4.62
CA LEU A 127 25.42 9.18 -3.24
C LEU A 127 26.71 10.01 -3.14
N LYS A 128 27.76 9.64 -3.90
CA LYS A 128 28.99 10.44 -3.99
C LYS A 128 28.73 11.84 -4.58
N SER A 129 27.90 11.93 -5.62
CA SER A 129 27.56 13.18 -6.29
C SER A 129 26.79 14.17 -5.41
N LEU A 130 26.18 13.70 -4.31
CA LEU A 130 25.54 14.56 -3.32
C LEU A 130 26.57 15.34 -2.48
N GLN A 131 27.80 14.84 -2.39
CA GLN A 131 28.85 15.40 -1.55
C GLN A 131 29.93 16.11 -2.36
N ILE A 132 30.18 15.69 -3.61
CA ILE A 132 31.34 16.09 -4.41
C ILE A 132 30.91 16.45 -5.84
N GLU A 133 31.54 17.49 -6.39
CA GLU A 133 31.52 17.83 -7.82
C GLU A 133 32.76 17.23 -8.54
N PRO A 134 32.68 16.90 -9.85
CA PRO A 134 31.54 17.08 -10.74
C PRO A 134 30.46 16.00 -10.56
N LYS A 135 29.19 16.35 -10.79
CA LYS A 135 28.05 15.42 -10.77
C LYS A 135 27.97 14.43 -11.93
N ILE A 136 28.99 14.40 -12.80
CA ILE A 136 29.04 13.51 -13.96
C ILE A 136 29.96 12.33 -13.66
N PHE A 137 29.41 11.12 -13.73
CA PHE A 137 30.14 9.89 -13.41
C PHE A 137 29.94 8.84 -14.52
N LYS A 138 30.99 8.05 -14.75
CA LYS A 138 30.91 6.86 -15.59
C LYS A 138 30.40 5.68 -14.76
N CYS A 139 29.26 5.13 -15.15
CA CYS A 139 28.63 3.96 -14.54
C CYS A 139 28.58 2.82 -15.57
N GLY A 140 29.62 1.98 -15.58
CA GLY A 140 29.78 0.94 -16.60
C GLY A 140 29.95 1.55 -18.00
N LYS A 141 29.03 1.22 -18.91
CA LYS A 141 28.99 1.78 -20.28
C LYS A 141 28.27 3.13 -20.39
N TYR A 142 27.65 3.59 -19.31
CA TYR A 142 26.85 4.81 -19.29
C TYR A 142 27.64 5.98 -18.69
N THR A 143 27.44 7.17 -19.24
CA THR A 143 27.87 8.42 -18.61
C THR A 143 26.63 9.10 -18.06
N ILE A 144 26.57 9.34 -16.75
CA ILE A 144 25.37 9.82 -16.06
C ILE A 144 25.68 11.15 -15.39
N ASN A 145 24.77 12.10 -15.52
CA ASN A 145 24.80 13.36 -14.79
C ASN A 145 23.73 13.34 -13.69
N PHE A 146 24.15 13.43 -12.42
CA PHE A 146 23.28 13.42 -11.25
C PHE A 146 22.88 14.84 -10.81
N LEU A 147 22.29 15.61 -11.73
CA LEU A 147 21.81 16.95 -11.41
C LEU A 147 20.64 16.89 -10.42
N LYS A 148 20.49 17.98 -9.63
CA LYS A 148 19.36 18.15 -8.72
C LYS A 148 18.01 18.21 -9.45
N THR A 149 18.01 18.64 -10.71
CA THR A 149 16.81 18.70 -11.56
C THR A 149 16.32 17.31 -12.01
N GLY A 150 17.16 16.28 -11.88
CA GLY A 150 16.86 14.93 -12.33
C GLY A 150 18.12 14.26 -12.90
N PRO A 151 18.42 13.00 -12.52
CA PRO A 151 19.53 12.27 -13.10
C PRO A 151 19.24 11.91 -14.57
N ILE A 152 20.22 12.09 -15.44
CA ILE A 152 20.09 11.85 -16.88
C ILE A 152 21.31 11.06 -17.38
N ILE A 153 21.06 10.06 -18.21
CA ILE A 153 22.11 9.39 -19.00
C ILE A 153 22.48 10.33 -20.14
N LEU A 154 23.77 10.66 -20.28
CA LEU A 154 24.31 11.45 -21.39
C LEU A 154 24.77 10.57 -22.56
N TYR A 155 25.37 9.41 -22.25
CA TYR A 155 25.89 8.45 -23.23
C TYR A 155 25.45 7.02 -22.84
N PRO A 156 25.10 6.13 -23.80
CA PRO A 156 25.19 6.30 -25.26
C PRO A 156 24.08 7.14 -25.90
N LYS A 157 22.95 7.30 -25.20
CA LYS A 157 21.82 8.09 -25.67
C LYS A 157 21.23 8.89 -24.50
N PRO A 158 20.81 10.14 -24.72
CA PRO A 158 20.07 10.92 -23.72
C PRO A 158 18.80 10.19 -23.27
N GLN A 159 18.72 9.86 -21.98
CA GLN A 159 17.58 9.18 -21.38
C GLN A 159 17.38 9.63 -19.93
N ASN A 160 16.13 9.81 -19.52
CA ASN A 160 15.81 10.11 -18.12
C ASN A 160 16.02 8.87 -17.25
N LEU A 161 16.50 9.10 -16.03
CA LEU A 161 16.58 8.08 -15.00
C LEU A 161 15.48 8.26 -13.96
N LYS A 162 15.00 7.13 -13.46
CA LYS A 162 14.10 7.07 -12.31
C LYS A 162 14.75 6.21 -11.24
N ARG A 163 14.76 6.72 -10.01
CA ARG A 163 15.21 5.98 -8.83
C ARG A 163 13.99 5.51 -8.05
N THR A 164 13.90 4.22 -7.75
CA THR A 164 12.82 3.61 -6.97
C THR A 164 13.42 2.80 -5.82
N MET A 165 12.95 2.99 -4.60
CA MET A 165 13.39 2.16 -3.47
C MET A 165 12.54 0.90 -3.37
N LYS A 166 13.18 -0.28 -3.39
CA LYS A 166 12.53 -1.57 -3.15
C LYS A 166 12.94 -2.09 -1.77
N TYR A 167 11.95 -2.33 -0.91
CA TYR A 167 12.13 -2.80 0.46
C TYR A 167 12.19 -4.33 0.51
N GLY A 168 12.93 -4.90 1.47
CA GLY A 168 12.92 -6.34 1.71
C GLY A 168 11.65 -6.77 2.44
N LEU A 169 11.22 -5.95 3.41
CA LEU A 169 9.96 -6.07 4.12
C LEU A 169 9.17 -4.78 3.96
N TRP A 170 7.94 -4.90 3.46
CA TRP A 170 6.97 -3.82 3.39
C TRP A 170 5.79 -4.16 4.29
N LEU A 171 5.40 -3.23 5.15
CA LEU A 171 4.30 -3.36 6.09
C LEU A 171 3.40 -2.14 5.98
N ASP A 172 2.11 -2.40 5.81
CA ASP A 172 1.05 -1.39 5.85
C ASP A 172 0.13 -1.73 7.02
N TYR A 173 0.11 -0.84 7.99
CA TYR A 173 -0.75 -0.92 9.16
C TYR A 173 -1.82 0.14 9.01
N SER A 174 -3.07 -0.26 9.16
CA SER A 174 -4.17 0.69 9.16
C SER A 174 -5.18 0.36 10.23
N THR A 175 -5.67 1.42 10.87
CA THR A 175 -6.63 1.33 11.95
C THR A 175 -7.67 2.44 11.81
N SER A 176 -8.89 2.07 12.17
CA SER A 176 -10.08 2.90 12.32
C SER A 176 -10.70 2.55 13.68
N GLU A 177 -11.65 3.35 14.17
CA GLU A 177 -12.49 3.02 15.32
C GLU A 177 -13.05 1.59 15.30
N PHE A 178 -13.29 1.01 14.11
CA PHE A 178 -13.98 -0.27 13.96
C PHE A 178 -13.13 -1.40 13.34
N LYS A 179 -11.97 -1.09 12.78
CA LYS A 179 -11.17 -2.04 12.01
C LYS A 179 -9.69 -1.79 12.16
N THR A 180 -8.93 -2.86 12.42
CA THR A 180 -7.47 -2.85 12.36
C THR A 180 -7.02 -3.96 11.42
N TYR A 181 -6.13 -3.65 10.49
CA TYR A 181 -5.50 -4.66 9.64
C TYR A 181 -4.01 -4.39 9.45
N ILE A 182 -3.29 -5.49 9.19
CA ILE A 182 -1.87 -5.47 8.85
C ILE A 182 -1.69 -6.21 7.53
N HIS A 183 -1.16 -5.51 6.53
CA HIS A 183 -0.77 -6.12 5.26
C HIS A 183 0.75 -6.10 5.15
N THR A 184 1.36 -7.27 5.00
CA THR A 184 2.80 -7.41 4.86
C THR A 184 3.17 -8.06 3.53
N LYS A 185 4.23 -7.56 2.92
CA LYS A 185 4.82 -8.12 1.72
C LYS A 185 6.31 -8.32 1.91
N LEU A 186 6.75 -9.56 1.75
CA LEU A 186 8.15 -9.91 1.61
C LEU A 186 8.50 -9.91 0.12
N ASN A 187 9.45 -9.08 -0.29
CA ASN A 187 9.92 -9.11 -1.68
C ASN A 187 11.02 -10.16 -1.81
N LYS A 188 11.01 -10.92 -2.91
CA LYS A 188 12.10 -11.87 -3.22
C LYS A 188 13.43 -11.12 -3.26
N LEU A 189 14.41 -11.71 -2.58
CA LEU A 189 15.81 -11.29 -2.57
C LEU A 189 16.43 -11.48 -3.96
#